data_AF-A0A353B1L4-F1
#
_entry.id   AF-A0A353B1L4-F1
#
_cell.length_a   1.000
_cell.length_b   1.000
_cell.length_c   1.000
_cell.angle_alpha   90.00
_cell.angle_beta   90.00
_cell.angle_gamma   90.00
#
_symmetry.space_group_name_H-M   'P 1'
#
loop_
_entity.id
_entity.type
_entity.pdbx_description
1 polymer ?
#
loop_
_entity_poly.entity_id
_entity_poly.type
_entity_poly.pdbx_seq_one_letter_code
_entity_poly.pdbx_strand_id
1 'polypeptide(L)'
;MQLKALASRNQYTSLEIDGLDDSANESLLSKVVLSNPGLERLTLTNVGLTTELGTAISACSRLERLRLSTDEFDGRFLEPERLAKLRYLNISSMSQPRFLGRLDRLNGLNELTASFDTLDPKDCAKLASLTSLERLTIQSGLCDLSTAVAVGNNGNLERFVCREHCLFDDAAIRELTKNDGLIELNIGGFLTENAVAKLSVLPALESLVVRSDLIDGKGGKRLQERFRQLDDFDVMPLHASFGSIAKGSDGFARLVPDGGRLALDNLEGSSIADLFGKHRGHLKEGKITLVEFWGTWCGPCLAYENEIRRLHHKYEGLQVVGVHSEKGHEHAEDYLKSNPKPWENIIDESGEIARSFGVMRYPSIFLFDETGVLRVAQPHRLVLEDAISKLLVEQQ
;
A
#
# COMPACT_ATOMS: atom_id res chain seq x y z
N MET A 1 28.46 -2.36 25.04
CA MET A 1 29.11 -3.33 25.98
C MET A 1 28.67 -4.78 25.72
N GLN A 2 27.45 -5.04 25.23
CA GLN A 2 26.93 -6.41 24.99
C GLN A 2 27.56 -7.16 23.78
N LEU A 3 27.80 -6.50 22.63
CA LEU A 3 28.36 -7.16 21.43
C LEU A 3 29.76 -7.77 21.62
N LYS A 4 30.66 -7.11 22.37
CA LYS A 4 32.00 -7.66 22.65
C LYS A 4 31.95 -8.91 23.51
N ALA A 5 30.95 -9.04 24.38
CA ALA A 5 30.71 -10.25 25.19
C ALA A 5 30.06 -11.37 24.36
N LEU A 6 29.25 -11.03 23.35
CA LEU A 6 28.75 -11.98 22.38
C LEU A 6 29.89 -12.53 21.49
N ALA A 7 30.79 -11.66 21.04
CA ALA A 7 31.94 -12.04 20.21
C ALA A 7 32.93 -13.00 20.89
N SER A 8 32.88 -13.13 22.22
CA SER A 8 33.77 -14.05 22.97
C SER A 8 33.19 -15.45 23.19
N ARG A 9 31.93 -15.69 22.81
CA ARG A 9 31.24 -16.98 22.94
C ARG A 9 30.71 -17.42 21.56
N ASN A 10 31.38 -18.38 20.92
CA ASN A 10 31.09 -18.82 19.53
C ASN A 10 30.11 -20.01 19.46
N GLN A 11 29.01 -19.98 20.22
CA GLN A 11 28.07 -21.11 20.33
C GLN A 11 26.59 -20.72 20.44
N TYR A 12 26.18 -19.60 19.85
CA TYR A 12 24.77 -19.20 19.84
C TYR A 12 23.98 -19.93 18.75
N THR A 13 22.88 -20.55 19.15
CA THR A 13 21.85 -21.07 18.23
C THR A 13 20.76 -20.03 17.96
N SER A 14 20.64 -19.01 18.81
CA SER A 14 19.67 -17.93 18.71
C SER A 14 20.32 -16.61 19.12
N LEU A 15 20.11 -15.55 18.33
CA LEU A 15 20.60 -14.21 18.63
C LEU A 15 19.50 -13.18 18.41
N GLU A 16 19.38 -12.25 19.35
CA GLU A 16 18.46 -11.12 19.26
C GLU A 16 19.22 -9.84 19.64
N ILE A 17 19.14 -8.84 18.77
CA ILE A 17 19.86 -7.58 18.90
C ILE A 17 18.88 -6.44 18.62
N ASP A 18 18.85 -5.46 19.51
CA ASP A 18 18.08 -4.23 19.37
C ASP A 18 18.99 -3.02 19.60
N GLY A 19 18.89 -2.03 18.72
CA GLY A 19 19.54 -0.72 18.85
C GLY A 19 21.04 -0.74 18.59
N LEU A 20 21.43 -0.56 17.33
CA LEU A 20 22.82 -0.31 16.91
C LEU A 20 22.85 0.81 15.87
N ASP A 21 23.20 2.00 16.33
CA ASP A 21 23.19 3.28 15.63
C ASP A 21 24.58 3.77 15.17
N ASP A 22 25.62 2.94 15.36
CA ASP A 22 27.01 3.27 14.98
C ASP A 22 27.64 2.15 14.13
N SER A 23 28.17 2.56 12.97
CA SER A 23 28.98 1.79 12.02
C SER A 23 30.05 0.89 12.65
N ALA A 24 30.66 1.31 13.77
CA ALA A 24 31.68 0.52 14.48
C ALA A 24 31.10 -0.77 15.11
N ASN A 25 29.80 -0.77 15.45
CA ASN A 25 29.13 -1.92 16.02
C ASN A 25 28.58 -2.89 14.95
N GLU A 26 28.36 -2.42 13.72
CA GLU A 26 27.84 -3.25 12.61
C GLU A 26 28.89 -4.24 12.09
N SER A 27 30.15 -3.83 11.94
CA SER A 27 31.24 -4.76 11.57
C SER A 27 31.49 -5.78 12.69
N LEU A 28 31.35 -5.37 13.95
CA LEU A 28 31.45 -6.30 15.08
C LEU A 28 30.29 -7.31 15.08
N LEU A 29 29.07 -6.87 14.79
CA LEU A 29 27.92 -7.76 14.66
C LEU A 29 28.11 -8.75 13.50
N SER A 30 28.62 -8.31 12.36
CA SER A 30 28.93 -9.19 11.22
C SER A 30 29.89 -10.31 11.60
N LYS A 31 30.94 -9.99 12.38
CA LYS A 31 31.87 -10.98 12.94
C LYS A 31 31.20 -11.92 13.93
N VAL A 32 30.33 -11.41 14.79
CA VAL A 32 29.56 -12.23 15.75
C VAL A 32 28.70 -13.24 14.99
N VAL A 33 27.94 -12.79 13.98
CA VAL A 33 27.09 -13.67 13.15
C VAL A 33 27.94 -14.74 12.45
N LEU A 34 29.05 -14.36 11.80
CA LEU A 34 29.96 -15.30 11.13
C LEU A 34 30.61 -16.32 12.08
N SER A 35 30.90 -15.92 13.32
CA SER A 35 31.53 -16.79 14.31
C SER A 35 30.55 -17.81 14.91
N ASN A 36 29.27 -17.78 14.52
CA ASN A 36 28.21 -18.67 14.99
C ASN A 36 27.58 -19.45 13.80
N PRO A 37 28.29 -20.42 13.19
CA PRO A 37 27.75 -21.21 12.07
C PRO A 37 26.58 -22.13 12.48
N GLY A 38 26.37 -22.32 13.79
CA GLY A 38 25.24 -23.05 14.36
C GLY A 38 23.98 -22.21 14.57
N LEU A 39 23.96 -20.95 14.10
CA LEU A 39 22.84 -20.03 14.30
C LEU A 39 21.61 -20.50 13.51
N GLU A 40 20.51 -20.75 14.22
CA GLU A 40 19.22 -21.18 13.70
C GLU A 40 18.20 -20.04 13.72
N ARG A 41 18.35 -19.06 14.62
CA ARG A 41 17.45 -17.92 14.76
C ARG A 41 18.22 -16.61 14.89
N LEU A 42 17.81 -15.60 14.12
CA LEU A 42 18.37 -14.26 14.18
C LEU A 42 17.26 -13.21 14.12
N THR A 43 17.24 -12.33 15.13
CA THR A 43 16.37 -11.16 15.18
C THR A 43 17.22 -9.91 15.30
N LEU A 44 17.05 -8.98 14.35
CA LEU A 44 17.68 -7.67 14.36
C LEU A 44 16.60 -6.59 14.31
N THR A 45 16.62 -5.69 15.30
CA THR A 45 15.68 -4.58 15.43
C THR A 45 16.48 -3.28 15.56
N ASN A 46 16.12 -2.23 14.80
CA ASN A 46 16.84 -0.94 14.83
C ASN A 46 18.36 -1.10 14.61
N VAL A 47 18.74 -1.93 13.61
CA VAL A 47 20.13 -2.20 13.23
C VAL A 47 20.31 -1.89 11.74
N GLY A 48 21.31 -1.09 11.37
CA GLY A 48 21.64 -0.86 9.96
C GLY A 48 22.12 -2.15 9.26
N LEU A 49 21.52 -2.46 8.11
CA LEU A 49 21.88 -3.64 7.33
C LEU A 49 22.93 -3.31 6.27
N THR A 50 24.19 -3.35 6.67
CA THR A 50 25.32 -3.22 5.74
C THR A 50 25.49 -4.46 4.86
N THR A 51 26.24 -4.30 3.76
CA THR A 51 26.66 -5.40 2.89
C THR A 51 27.41 -6.51 3.63
N GLU A 52 28.27 -6.12 4.59
CA GLU A 52 29.04 -7.06 5.40
C GLU A 52 28.11 -7.94 6.24
N LEU A 53 27.12 -7.32 6.89
CA LEU A 53 26.14 -8.03 7.71
C LEU A 53 25.22 -8.92 6.87
N GLY A 54 24.74 -8.45 5.72
CA GLY A 54 23.94 -9.26 4.79
C GLY A 54 24.68 -10.51 4.30
N THR A 55 25.98 -10.36 3.99
CA THR A 55 26.85 -11.48 3.61
C THR A 55 27.07 -12.45 4.77
N ALA A 56 27.27 -11.93 5.98
CA ALA A 56 27.41 -12.71 7.21
C ALA A 56 26.16 -13.57 7.48
N ILE A 57 24.98 -12.96 7.41
CA ILE A 57 23.69 -13.66 7.56
C ILE A 57 23.54 -14.76 6.51
N SER A 58 23.89 -14.47 5.26
CA SER A 58 23.82 -15.43 4.16
C SER A 58 24.78 -16.62 4.30
N ALA A 59 25.85 -16.47 5.10
CA ALA A 59 26.76 -17.57 5.41
C ALA A 59 26.21 -18.53 6.49
N CYS A 60 25.17 -18.14 7.24
CA CYS A 60 24.52 -18.96 8.26
C CYS A 60 23.58 -20.00 7.62
N SER A 61 24.15 -21.05 7.03
CA SER A 61 23.40 -22.11 6.32
C SER A 61 22.38 -22.90 7.16
N ARG A 62 22.45 -22.80 8.50
CA ARG A 62 21.50 -23.42 9.45
C ARG A 62 20.35 -22.50 9.86
N LEU A 63 20.32 -21.26 9.36
CA LEU A 63 19.32 -20.29 9.76
C LEU A 63 17.92 -20.73 9.32
N GLU A 64 17.03 -20.93 10.28
CA GLU A 64 15.63 -21.34 10.07
C GLU A 64 14.67 -20.17 10.21
N ARG A 65 14.99 -19.20 11.08
CA ARG A 65 14.16 -18.00 11.31
C ARG A 65 15.00 -16.74 11.26
N LEU A 66 14.57 -15.80 10.42
CA LEU A 66 15.20 -14.49 10.28
C LEU A 66 14.14 -13.39 10.44
N ARG A 67 14.38 -12.48 11.37
CA ARG A 67 13.58 -11.26 11.55
C ARG A 67 14.47 -10.04 11.43
N LEU A 68 14.11 -9.16 10.51
CA LEU A 68 14.82 -7.92 10.21
C LEU A 68 13.80 -6.76 10.27
N SER A 69 13.91 -5.94 11.30
CA SER A 69 13.07 -4.77 11.54
C SER A 69 13.97 -3.54 11.61
N THR A 70 14.29 -2.95 10.46
CA THR A 70 15.30 -1.89 10.30
C THR A 70 14.88 -0.89 9.23
N ASP A 71 15.09 0.40 9.47
CA ASP A 71 14.51 1.47 8.64
C ASP A 71 14.96 1.44 7.18
N GLU A 72 16.16 0.90 6.90
CA GLU A 72 16.74 0.80 5.55
C GLU A 72 17.14 -0.63 5.21
N PHE A 73 16.40 -1.26 4.29
CA PHE A 73 16.73 -2.59 3.76
C PHE A 73 16.60 -2.65 2.24
N ASP A 74 17.70 -2.43 1.52
CA ASP A 74 17.68 -2.44 0.05
C ASP A 74 17.67 -3.87 -0.57
N GLY A 75 17.84 -4.90 0.26
CA GLY A 75 17.74 -6.31 -0.12
C GLY A 75 18.82 -6.85 -1.06
N ARG A 76 19.80 -6.03 -1.47
CA ARG A 76 20.83 -6.48 -2.43
C ARG A 76 21.76 -7.51 -1.83
N PHE A 77 22.02 -7.39 -0.53
CA PHE A 77 23.12 -8.09 0.14
C PHE A 77 22.71 -9.41 0.82
N LEU A 78 21.43 -9.75 0.85
CA LEU A 78 20.98 -11.10 1.24
C LEU A 78 21.00 -12.04 0.03
N GLU A 79 21.63 -13.19 0.18
CA GLU A 79 21.74 -14.23 -0.84
C GLU A 79 20.80 -15.40 -0.49
N PRO A 80 19.51 -15.34 -0.88
CA PRO A 80 18.50 -16.31 -0.46
C PRO A 80 18.84 -17.76 -0.85
N GLU A 81 19.54 -17.97 -1.97
CA GLU A 81 20.04 -19.28 -2.40
C GLU A 81 20.91 -20.00 -1.35
N ARG A 82 21.54 -19.28 -0.43
CA ARG A 82 22.38 -19.86 0.63
C ARG A 82 21.61 -20.18 1.91
N LEU A 83 20.38 -19.70 2.02
CA LEU A 83 19.50 -19.84 3.17
C LEU A 83 18.49 -20.99 2.98
N ALA A 84 18.97 -22.16 2.54
CA ALA A 84 18.11 -23.31 2.19
C ALA A 84 17.28 -23.88 3.37
N LYS A 85 17.71 -23.62 4.61
CA LYS A 85 17.01 -24.02 5.84
C LYS A 85 16.00 -22.99 6.34
N LEU A 86 15.94 -21.81 5.72
CA LEU A 86 15.03 -20.76 6.17
C LEU A 86 13.57 -21.20 5.97
N ARG A 87 12.78 -21.09 7.04
CA ARG A 87 11.35 -21.42 7.10
C ARG A 87 10.50 -20.20 7.45
N TYR A 88 11.08 -19.25 8.17
CA TYR A 88 10.43 -18.01 8.57
C TYR A 88 11.29 -16.81 8.17
N LEU A 89 10.67 -15.84 7.49
CA LEU A 89 11.27 -14.57 7.14
C LEU A 89 10.34 -13.42 7.49
N ASN A 90 10.82 -12.50 8.30
CA ASN A 90 10.19 -11.21 8.52
C ASN A 90 11.15 -10.09 8.08
N ILE A 91 10.71 -9.29 7.12
CA ILE A 91 11.42 -8.11 6.58
C ILE A 91 10.51 -6.88 6.58
N SER A 92 9.57 -6.82 7.52
CA SER A 92 8.59 -5.75 7.58
C SER A 92 9.24 -4.48 8.11
N SER A 93 9.75 -3.67 7.18
CA SER A 93 10.33 -2.37 7.46
C SER A 93 10.14 -1.40 6.29
N MET A 94 10.09 -0.10 6.61
CA MET A 94 9.41 0.93 5.82
C MET A 94 10.07 1.35 4.48
N SER A 95 11.14 0.69 4.02
CA SER A 95 11.74 1.03 2.72
C SER A 95 12.22 -0.20 1.90
N GLN A 96 11.38 -0.56 0.92
CA GLN A 96 11.68 -1.19 -0.39
C GLN A 96 12.54 -2.47 -0.50
N PRO A 97 11.96 -3.63 -0.85
CA PRO A 97 12.72 -4.81 -1.25
C PRO A 97 12.89 -4.94 -2.78
N ARG A 98 14.08 -4.57 -3.30
CA ARG A 98 14.61 -5.25 -4.53
C ARG A 98 14.88 -6.74 -4.29
N PHE A 99 14.80 -7.18 -3.02
CA PHE A 99 14.86 -8.57 -2.59
C PHE A 99 13.82 -9.47 -3.28
N LEU A 100 12.65 -8.93 -3.64
CA LEU A 100 11.58 -9.67 -4.31
C LEU A 100 12.02 -10.35 -5.61
N GLY A 101 13.01 -9.77 -6.29
CA GLY A 101 13.61 -10.32 -7.50
C GLY A 101 14.18 -11.73 -7.35
N ARG A 102 14.44 -12.19 -6.12
CA ARG A 102 15.03 -13.49 -5.82
C ARG A 102 14.23 -14.29 -4.79
N LEU A 103 12.99 -13.88 -4.49
CA LEU A 103 12.17 -14.51 -3.46
C LEU A 103 11.90 -15.99 -3.77
N ASP A 104 11.71 -16.30 -5.06
CA ASP A 104 11.57 -17.65 -5.64
C ASP A 104 12.74 -18.59 -5.34
N ARG A 105 13.88 -18.09 -4.84
CA ARG A 105 15.01 -18.93 -4.40
C ARG A 105 14.81 -19.51 -3.00
N LEU A 106 13.84 -19.01 -2.22
CA LEU A 106 13.49 -19.49 -0.89
C LEU A 106 12.42 -20.60 -0.94
N ASN A 107 12.67 -21.66 -1.69
CA ASN A 107 11.69 -22.73 -1.95
C ASN A 107 11.14 -23.43 -0.70
N GLY A 108 11.88 -23.40 0.42
CA GLY A 108 11.46 -24.00 1.68
C GLY A 108 10.76 -23.03 2.64
N LEU A 109 10.48 -21.79 2.25
CA LEU A 109 9.90 -20.79 3.14
C LEU A 109 8.42 -21.11 3.42
N ASN A 110 8.07 -21.31 4.69
CA ASN A 110 6.69 -21.54 5.13
C ASN A 110 5.96 -20.25 5.50
N GLU A 111 6.70 -19.26 6.00
CA GLU A 111 6.11 -18.03 6.51
C GLU A 111 6.89 -16.79 6.09
N LEU A 112 6.17 -15.85 5.49
CA LEU A 112 6.68 -14.57 5.04
C LEU A 112 5.87 -13.43 5.66
N THR A 113 6.55 -12.53 6.35
CA THR A 113 6.02 -11.22 6.71
C THR A 113 6.83 -10.13 6.04
N ALA A 114 6.19 -9.26 5.28
CA ALA A 114 6.88 -8.22 4.54
C ALA A 114 6.04 -6.94 4.42
N SER A 115 6.74 -5.86 4.10
CA SER A 115 6.15 -4.58 3.68
C SER A 115 6.61 -4.29 2.26
N PHE A 116 5.71 -3.77 1.43
CA PHE A 116 5.94 -3.52 0.01
C PHE A 116 5.40 -2.14 -0.37
N ASP A 117 6.14 -1.31 -1.08
CA ASP A 117 5.53 -0.06 -1.58
C ASP A 117 4.52 -0.38 -2.70
N THR A 118 4.92 -1.29 -3.60
CA THR A 118 4.11 -1.89 -4.66
C THR A 118 4.58 -3.31 -4.91
N LEU A 119 3.65 -4.24 -5.16
CA LEU A 119 3.97 -5.55 -5.71
C LEU A 119 3.69 -5.54 -7.21
N ASP A 120 4.74 -5.50 -8.03
CA ASP A 120 4.57 -5.63 -9.47
C ASP A 120 4.09 -7.05 -9.84
N PRO A 121 3.36 -7.23 -10.96
CA PRO A 121 2.90 -8.55 -11.41
C PRO A 121 4.00 -9.62 -11.50
N LYS A 122 5.23 -9.22 -11.84
CA LYS A 122 6.39 -10.12 -11.93
C LYS A 122 6.82 -10.67 -10.56
N ASP A 123 6.64 -9.90 -9.50
CA ASP A 123 7.01 -10.27 -8.14
C ASP A 123 5.88 -11.10 -7.51
N CYS A 124 4.63 -10.78 -7.83
CA CYS A 124 3.46 -11.62 -7.55
C CYS A 124 3.60 -13.03 -8.15
N ALA A 125 4.10 -13.15 -9.39
CA ALA A 125 4.34 -14.47 -9.99
C ALA A 125 5.37 -15.31 -9.21
N LYS A 126 6.40 -14.67 -8.65
CA LYS A 126 7.40 -15.36 -7.80
C LYS A 126 6.81 -15.77 -6.47
N LEU A 127 6.00 -14.91 -5.85
CA LEU A 127 5.28 -15.24 -4.64
C LEU A 127 4.32 -16.43 -4.84
N ALA A 128 3.64 -16.48 -5.98
CA ALA A 128 2.79 -17.62 -6.36
C ALA A 128 3.59 -18.91 -6.54
N SER A 129 4.86 -18.83 -6.97
CA SER A 129 5.73 -20.00 -7.15
C SER A 129 6.32 -20.57 -5.84
N LEU A 130 6.13 -19.90 -4.70
CA LEU A 130 6.60 -20.39 -3.40
C LEU A 130 5.71 -21.52 -2.90
N THR A 131 5.98 -22.73 -3.39
CA THR A 131 5.17 -23.92 -3.11
C THR A 131 5.21 -24.39 -1.66
N SER A 132 6.14 -23.96 -0.83
CA SER A 132 6.10 -24.30 0.62
C SER A 132 5.41 -23.24 1.48
N LEU A 133 4.98 -22.13 0.89
CA LEU A 133 4.48 -20.98 1.65
C LEU A 133 3.06 -21.23 2.15
N GLU A 134 2.90 -21.32 3.46
CA GLU A 134 1.62 -21.53 4.14
C GLU A 134 1.04 -20.22 4.68
N ARG A 135 1.91 -19.27 5.06
CA ARG A 135 1.50 -18.03 5.75
C ARG A 135 2.14 -16.81 5.12
N LEU A 136 1.31 -15.88 4.66
CA LEU A 136 1.73 -14.61 4.10
C LEU A 136 1.07 -13.45 4.85
N THR A 137 1.90 -12.59 5.42
CA THR A 137 1.47 -11.30 5.99
C THR A 137 2.12 -10.15 5.25
N ILE A 138 1.29 -9.28 4.68
CA ILE A 138 1.68 -8.00 4.12
C ILE A 138 1.26 -6.93 5.12
N GLN A 139 2.24 -6.40 5.86
CA GLN A 139 1.97 -5.45 6.95
C GLN A 139 1.56 -4.08 6.42
N SER A 140 2.33 -3.58 5.45
CA SER A 140 2.04 -2.35 4.74
C SER A 140 2.37 -2.55 3.27
N GLY A 141 1.46 -2.16 2.39
CA GLY A 141 1.76 -2.16 0.96
C GLY A 141 0.59 -2.33 0.04
N LEU A 142 0.76 -1.83 -1.18
CA LEU A 142 -0.29 -1.85 -2.20
C LEU A 142 -0.51 -3.27 -2.69
N CYS A 143 -1.57 -3.88 -2.17
CA CYS A 143 -2.10 -5.15 -2.67
C CYS A 143 -3.28 -4.87 -3.59
N ASP A 144 -3.19 -5.36 -4.83
CA ASP A 144 -4.18 -5.19 -5.87
C ASP A 144 -4.61 -6.55 -6.46
N LEU A 145 -5.24 -6.52 -7.63
CA LEU A 145 -5.63 -7.73 -8.35
C LEU A 145 -4.46 -8.70 -8.57
N SER A 146 -3.24 -8.21 -8.83
CA SER A 146 -2.06 -9.05 -9.07
C SER A 146 -1.68 -9.84 -7.82
N THR A 147 -1.78 -9.22 -6.64
CA THR A 147 -1.56 -9.91 -5.36
C THR A 147 -2.62 -10.97 -5.14
N ALA A 148 -3.89 -10.67 -5.44
CA ALA A 148 -4.98 -11.63 -5.32
C ALA A 148 -4.82 -12.83 -6.26
N VAL A 149 -4.36 -12.60 -7.51
CA VAL A 149 -3.99 -13.67 -8.46
C VAL A 149 -2.88 -14.54 -7.88
N ALA A 150 -1.85 -13.94 -7.26
CA ALA A 150 -0.75 -14.71 -6.67
C ALA A 150 -1.20 -15.58 -5.50
N VAL A 151 -2.02 -15.03 -4.60
CA VAL A 151 -2.62 -15.75 -3.47
C VAL A 151 -3.54 -16.87 -3.96
N GLY A 152 -4.40 -16.58 -4.93
CA GLY A 152 -5.32 -17.54 -5.54
C GLY A 152 -4.63 -18.70 -6.26
N ASN A 153 -3.45 -18.45 -6.83
CA ASN A 153 -2.66 -19.47 -7.53
C ASN A 153 -1.69 -20.23 -6.63
N ASN A 154 -1.50 -19.83 -5.37
CA ASN A 154 -0.62 -20.54 -4.43
C ASN A 154 -1.42 -21.60 -3.64
N GLY A 155 -1.47 -22.83 -4.17
CA GLY A 155 -2.30 -23.90 -3.60
C GLY A 155 -1.88 -24.44 -2.23
N ASN A 156 -0.77 -23.99 -1.65
CA ASN A 156 -0.36 -24.34 -0.28
C ASN A 156 -0.54 -23.21 0.72
N LEU A 157 -0.94 -22.02 0.27
CA LEU A 157 -1.15 -20.88 1.14
C LEU A 157 -2.46 -21.04 1.91
N GLU A 158 -2.35 -21.15 3.23
CA GLU A 158 -3.46 -21.35 4.15
C GLU A 158 -3.91 -20.04 4.81
N ARG A 159 -2.97 -19.11 5.03
CA ARG A 159 -3.24 -17.83 5.70
C ARG A 159 -2.73 -16.66 4.89
N PHE A 160 -3.62 -15.72 4.59
CA PHE A 160 -3.28 -14.45 3.99
C PHE A 160 -3.80 -13.27 4.80
N VAL A 161 -2.88 -12.40 5.20
CA VAL A 161 -3.17 -11.21 6.00
C VAL A 161 -2.63 -9.98 5.29
N CYS A 162 -3.50 -9.06 4.93
CA CYS A 162 -3.19 -7.74 4.39
C CYS A 162 -4.08 -6.71 5.09
N ARG A 163 -3.53 -6.05 6.12
CA ARG A 163 -4.32 -5.22 7.05
C ARG A 163 -4.44 -3.77 6.59
N GLU A 164 -3.35 -3.21 6.06
CA GLU A 164 -3.26 -1.80 5.69
C GLU A 164 -2.93 -1.66 4.20
N HIS A 165 -3.45 -0.61 3.57
CA HIS A 165 -3.19 -0.26 2.16
C HIS A 165 -3.56 -1.34 1.13
N CYS A 166 -4.54 -2.20 1.46
CA CYS A 166 -5.13 -3.17 0.55
C CYS A 166 -6.18 -2.50 -0.34
N LEU A 167 -6.09 -2.68 -1.66
CA LEU A 167 -7.01 -2.14 -2.66
C LEU A 167 -7.77 -3.24 -3.38
N PHE A 168 -8.05 -4.35 -2.68
CA PHE A 168 -8.85 -5.41 -3.27
C PHE A 168 -10.23 -4.88 -3.62
N ASP A 169 -10.66 -5.21 -4.83
CA ASP A 169 -11.98 -4.97 -5.36
C ASP A 169 -12.72 -6.30 -5.56
N ASP A 170 -13.91 -6.24 -6.13
CA ASP A 170 -14.72 -7.42 -6.42
C ASP A 170 -14.06 -8.39 -7.42
N ALA A 171 -13.06 -7.95 -8.19
CA ALA A 171 -12.28 -8.80 -9.08
C ALA A 171 -11.22 -9.59 -8.31
N ALA A 172 -10.54 -8.94 -7.36
CA ALA A 172 -9.60 -9.60 -6.46
C ALA A 172 -10.25 -10.78 -5.72
N ILE A 173 -11.49 -10.62 -5.24
CA ILE A 173 -12.19 -11.73 -4.56
C ILE A 173 -12.37 -12.96 -5.45
N ARG A 174 -12.64 -12.79 -6.75
CA ARG A 174 -12.77 -13.92 -7.69
C ARG A 174 -11.46 -14.69 -7.86
N GLU A 175 -10.33 -14.00 -7.72
CA GLU A 175 -9.01 -14.62 -7.78
C GLU A 175 -8.69 -15.35 -6.48
N LEU A 176 -8.99 -14.75 -5.32
CA LEU A 176 -8.82 -15.40 -4.02
C LEU A 176 -9.62 -16.71 -3.90
N THR A 177 -10.83 -16.77 -4.47
CA THR A 177 -11.67 -17.99 -4.44
C THR A 177 -11.08 -19.18 -5.20
N LYS A 178 -9.96 -19.03 -5.92
CA LYS A 178 -9.28 -20.14 -6.61
C LYS A 178 -8.42 -21.00 -5.68
N ASN A 179 -8.11 -20.52 -4.48
CA ASN A 179 -7.32 -21.26 -3.51
C ASN A 179 -8.23 -21.90 -2.47
N ASP A 180 -8.59 -23.16 -2.69
CA ASP A 180 -9.45 -23.95 -1.81
C ASP A 180 -8.82 -24.25 -0.43
N GLY A 181 -7.51 -24.02 -0.26
CA GLY A 181 -6.76 -24.26 0.96
C GLY A 181 -6.73 -23.08 1.94
N LEU A 182 -7.34 -21.94 1.60
CA LEU A 182 -7.36 -20.76 2.48
C LEU A 182 -8.22 -21.02 3.72
N ILE A 183 -7.55 -21.06 4.88
CA ILE A 183 -8.13 -21.23 6.21
C ILE A 183 -8.42 -19.87 6.85
N GLU A 184 -7.48 -18.92 6.72
CA GLU A 184 -7.63 -17.58 7.30
C GLU A 184 -7.39 -16.49 6.27
N LEU A 185 -8.38 -15.60 6.15
CA LEU A 185 -8.31 -14.39 5.35
C LEU A 185 -8.53 -13.15 6.20
N ASN A 186 -7.57 -12.24 6.15
CA ASN A 186 -7.67 -10.94 6.79
C ASN A 186 -7.32 -9.87 5.76
N ILE A 187 -8.34 -9.29 5.13
CA ILE A 187 -8.20 -8.48 3.92
C ILE A 187 -8.94 -7.14 4.06
N GLY A 188 -8.56 -6.17 3.25
CA GLY A 188 -9.23 -4.87 3.19
C GLY A 188 -9.41 -4.37 1.76
N GLY A 189 -10.20 -3.33 1.58
CA GLY A 189 -10.31 -2.62 0.30
C GLY A 189 -11.73 -2.15 -0.02
N PHE A 190 -11.98 -1.94 -1.31
CA PHE A 190 -13.27 -1.47 -1.84
C PHE A 190 -14.19 -2.65 -2.11
N LEU A 191 -14.43 -3.47 -1.08
CA LEU A 191 -15.15 -4.72 -1.19
C LEU A 191 -16.65 -4.51 -1.01
N THR A 192 -17.45 -4.95 -1.98
CA THR A 192 -18.90 -4.96 -1.82
C THR A 192 -19.36 -6.14 -0.96
N GLU A 193 -20.53 -6.03 -0.35
CA GLU A 193 -21.17 -7.16 0.35
C GLU A 193 -21.27 -8.41 -0.54
N ASN A 194 -21.66 -8.23 -1.81
CA ASN A 194 -21.81 -9.33 -2.76
C ASN A 194 -20.48 -10.00 -3.08
N ALA A 195 -19.39 -9.23 -3.15
CA ALA A 195 -18.06 -9.81 -3.32
C ALA A 195 -17.66 -10.62 -2.10
N VAL A 196 -17.74 -10.05 -0.89
CA VAL A 196 -17.43 -10.80 0.35
C VAL A 196 -18.25 -12.08 0.45
N ALA A 197 -19.54 -12.03 0.09
CA ALA A 197 -20.41 -13.21 0.08
C ALA A 197 -19.89 -14.36 -0.80
N LYS A 198 -19.10 -14.09 -1.85
CA LYS A 198 -18.50 -15.13 -2.70
C LYS A 198 -17.40 -15.93 -1.99
N LEU A 199 -16.77 -15.39 -0.95
CA LEU A 199 -15.79 -16.13 -0.15
C LEU A 199 -16.41 -17.33 0.59
N SER A 200 -17.75 -17.38 0.71
CA SER A 200 -18.45 -18.53 1.30
C SER A 200 -18.30 -19.85 0.52
N VAL A 201 -17.71 -19.82 -0.68
CA VAL A 201 -17.40 -21.02 -1.47
C VAL A 201 -16.10 -21.69 -1.04
N LEU A 202 -15.24 -21.00 -0.29
CA LEU A 202 -13.96 -21.54 0.15
C LEU A 202 -14.18 -22.64 1.20
N PRO A 203 -13.79 -23.90 0.93
CA PRO A 203 -14.18 -25.04 1.76
C PRO A 203 -13.38 -25.13 3.07
N ALA A 204 -12.16 -24.61 3.11
CA ALA A 204 -11.28 -24.65 4.27
C ALA A 204 -11.39 -23.40 5.17
N LEU A 205 -12.17 -22.38 4.77
CA LEU A 205 -12.19 -21.09 5.44
C LEU A 205 -12.81 -21.22 6.84
N GLU A 206 -12.04 -20.84 7.86
CA GLU A 206 -12.43 -20.87 9.28
C GLU A 206 -12.43 -19.46 9.90
N SER A 207 -11.60 -18.55 9.40
CA SER A 207 -11.50 -17.17 9.86
C SER A 207 -11.52 -16.17 8.70
N LEU A 208 -12.40 -15.16 8.80
CA LEU A 208 -12.52 -14.10 7.82
C LEU A 208 -12.72 -12.73 8.49
N VAL A 209 -11.71 -11.88 8.38
CA VAL A 209 -11.79 -10.48 8.77
C VAL A 209 -11.76 -9.61 7.52
N VAL A 210 -12.79 -8.81 7.33
CA VAL A 210 -12.92 -7.89 6.19
C VAL A 210 -12.92 -6.44 6.67
N ARG A 211 -12.06 -5.62 6.08
CA ARG A 211 -12.07 -4.16 6.26
C ARG A 211 -12.61 -3.46 5.02
N SER A 212 -13.79 -2.87 5.12
CA SER A 212 -14.35 -2.07 4.03
C SER A 212 -15.42 -1.11 4.50
N ASP A 213 -15.38 0.13 4.03
CA ASP A 213 -16.45 1.08 4.32
C ASP A 213 -17.56 1.10 3.26
N LEU A 214 -17.49 0.22 2.25
CA LEU A 214 -18.60 -0.02 1.31
C LEU A 214 -19.69 -0.93 1.91
N ILE A 215 -19.40 -1.55 3.06
CA ILE A 215 -20.30 -2.46 3.76
C ILE A 215 -20.88 -1.70 4.95
N ASP A 216 -22.14 -1.29 4.82
CA ASP A 216 -22.85 -0.63 5.92
C ASP A 216 -23.20 -1.62 7.05
N GLY A 217 -23.67 -1.11 8.18
CA GLY A 217 -24.02 -1.95 9.32
C GLY A 217 -25.15 -2.96 9.07
N LYS A 218 -25.99 -2.79 8.03
CA LYS A 218 -26.99 -3.79 7.63
C LYS A 218 -26.35 -4.88 6.78
N GLY A 219 -25.46 -4.52 5.86
CA GLY A 219 -24.67 -5.46 5.05
C GLY A 219 -23.76 -6.31 5.92
N GLY A 220 -23.10 -5.71 6.91
CA GLY A 220 -22.29 -6.44 7.89
C GLY A 220 -23.10 -7.52 8.63
N LYS A 221 -24.32 -7.20 9.08
CA LYS A 221 -25.22 -8.18 9.72
C LYS A 221 -25.64 -9.33 8.80
N ARG A 222 -25.96 -9.03 7.52
CA ARG A 222 -26.27 -10.08 6.53
C ARG A 222 -25.07 -11.00 6.27
N LEU A 223 -23.86 -10.45 6.26
CA LEU A 223 -22.65 -11.25 6.14
C LEU A 223 -22.38 -12.07 7.40
N GLN A 224 -22.63 -11.52 8.60
CA GLN A 224 -22.56 -12.30 9.85
C GLN A 224 -23.48 -13.51 9.83
N GLU A 225 -24.71 -13.38 9.32
CA GLU A 225 -25.62 -14.52 9.15
C GLU A 225 -25.09 -15.55 8.13
N ARG A 226 -24.48 -15.07 7.04
CA ARG A 226 -23.92 -15.92 5.97
C ARG A 226 -22.67 -16.68 6.40
N PHE A 227 -21.83 -16.08 7.24
CA PHE A 227 -20.57 -16.62 7.72
C PHE A 227 -20.65 -17.11 9.17
N ARG A 228 -21.85 -17.33 9.69
CA ARG A 228 -22.10 -17.79 11.08
C ARG A 228 -21.43 -19.11 11.46
N GLN A 229 -20.98 -19.88 10.46
CA GLN A 229 -20.25 -21.13 10.63
C GLN A 229 -18.75 -20.94 10.85
N LEU A 230 -18.21 -19.76 10.56
CA LEU A 230 -16.81 -19.45 10.81
C LEU A 230 -16.57 -19.29 12.30
N ASP A 231 -15.40 -19.72 12.77
CA ASP A 231 -14.98 -19.55 14.16
C ASP A 231 -14.75 -18.07 14.49
N ASP A 232 -14.23 -17.32 13.50
CA ASP A 232 -14.00 -15.89 13.60
C ASP A 232 -14.45 -15.18 12.32
N PHE A 233 -15.45 -14.30 12.45
CA PHE A 233 -15.90 -13.46 11.36
C PHE A 233 -16.12 -12.04 11.84
N ASP A 234 -15.47 -11.07 11.18
CA ASP A 234 -15.70 -9.66 11.47
C ASP A 234 -15.70 -8.81 10.19
N VAL A 235 -16.54 -7.79 10.20
CA VAL A 235 -16.55 -6.71 9.21
C VAL A 235 -16.29 -5.42 9.93
N MET A 236 -15.14 -4.84 9.66
CA MET A 236 -14.67 -3.62 10.28
C MET A 236 -14.63 -2.49 9.25
N PRO A 237 -14.71 -1.22 9.69
CA PRO A 237 -14.33 -0.09 8.86
C PRO A 237 -12.90 -0.25 8.35
N LEU A 238 -12.63 0.21 7.12
CA LEU A 238 -11.26 0.32 6.64
C LEU A 238 -10.65 1.57 7.26
N HIS A 239 -9.97 1.39 8.40
CA HIS A 239 -9.05 2.40 8.91
C HIS A 239 -7.82 2.44 8.00
N ALA A 240 -7.89 3.14 6.87
CA ALA A 240 -6.66 3.43 6.15
C ALA A 240 -5.84 4.36 7.04
N SER A 241 -4.52 4.15 7.09
CA SER A 241 -3.56 5.09 7.71
C SER A 241 -3.59 6.50 7.05
N PHE A 242 -4.48 6.69 6.06
CA PHE A 242 -4.79 7.90 5.31
C PHE A 242 -6.25 8.38 5.43
N GLY A 243 -7.15 7.69 6.15
CA GLY A 243 -8.57 8.05 6.31
C GLY A 243 -9.61 6.91 6.31
N SER A 244 -10.85 7.22 6.68
CA SER A 244 -12.06 6.40 6.49
C SER A 244 -12.53 6.44 5.02
N ILE A 245 -13.26 5.46 4.50
CA ILE A 245 -13.98 5.56 3.21
C ILE A 245 -15.46 5.89 3.46
N ALA A 246 -16.05 6.75 2.62
CA ALA A 246 -17.48 7.03 2.60
C ALA A 246 -18.09 6.55 1.28
N LYS A 247 -19.25 5.89 1.36
CA LYS A 247 -20.06 5.55 0.19
C LYS A 247 -20.99 6.73 -0.12
N GLY A 248 -20.77 7.36 -1.26
CA GLY A 248 -21.61 8.46 -1.75
C GLY A 248 -23.04 8.02 -2.03
N SER A 249 -23.95 9.00 -2.07
CA SER A 249 -25.35 8.80 -2.47
C SER A 249 -25.51 8.24 -3.90
N ASP A 250 -24.47 8.41 -4.72
CA ASP A 250 -24.29 7.88 -6.07
C ASP A 250 -23.69 6.45 -6.10
N GLY A 251 -23.38 5.87 -4.95
CA GLY A 251 -22.87 4.50 -4.82
C GLY A 251 -21.36 4.34 -4.94
N PHE A 252 -20.60 5.43 -5.08
CA PHE A 252 -19.14 5.41 -5.22
C PHE A 252 -18.42 5.48 -3.86
N ALA A 253 -17.26 4.81 -3.75
CA ALA A 253 -16.37 4.89 -2.58
C ALA A 253 -15.46 6.13 -2.67
N ARG A 254 -15.34 6.89 -1.58
CA ARG A 254 -14.45 8.07 -1.47
C ARG A 254 -13.58 7.97 -0.23
N LEU A 255 -12.31 8.38 -0.29
CA LEU A 255 -11.43 8.42 0.90
C LEU A 255 -11.63 9.74 1.67
N VAL A 256 -11.71 9.63 3.00
CA VAL A 256 -12.02 10.68 3.96
C VAL A 256 -10.94 10.65 5.06
N PRO A 257 -9.95 11.56 5.08
CA PRO A 257 -8.89 11.55 6.07
C PRO A 257 -9.39 11.55 7.52
N ASP A 258 -8.69 10.86 8.43
CA ASP A 258 -9.00 10.92 9.86
C ASP A 258 -8.72 12.34 10.37
N GLY A 259 -9.77 12.99 10.87
CA GLY A 259 -9.83 14.43 11.18
C GLY A 259 -10.52 15.30 10.12
N GLY A 260 -10.78 14.76 8.93
CA GLY A 260 -11.42 15.44 7.79
C GLY A 260 -12.91 15.12 7.59
N ARG A 261 -13.49 14.23 8.42
CA ARG A 261 -14.91 13.85 8.37
C ARG A 261 -15.84 15.07 8.35
N LEU A 262 -15.51 16.10 9.13
CA LEU A 262 -16.31 17.35 9.19
C LEU A 262 -16.16 18.28 7.97
N ALA A 263 -15.11 18.15 7.15
CA ALA A 263 -14.87 19.02 6.00
C ALA A 263 -15.38 18.40 4.69
N LEU A 264 -15.22 17.08 4.50
CA LEU A 264 -15.66 16.38 3.28
C LEU A 264 -17.16 16.06 3.28
N ASP A 265 -17.79 15.84 4.45
CA ASP A 265 -19.24 15.67 4.56
C ASP A 265 -20.01 16.93 4.08
N ASN A 266 -19.35 18.09 4.01
CA ASN A 266 -19.91 19.34 3.47
C ASN A 266 -19.59 19.59 1.99
N LEU A 267 -18.73 18.77 1.37
CA LEU A 267 -18.27 18.96 -0.02
C LEU A 267 -18.97 18.03 -1.02
N GLU A 268 -19.66 16.99 -0.56
CA GLU A 268 -20.42 16.10 -1.45
C GLU A 268 -21.49 16.90 -2.21
N GLY A 269 -21.52 16.76 -3.54
CA GLY A 269 -22.42 17.53 -4.41
C GLY A 269 -22.00 18.99 -4.63
N SER A 270 -20.88 19.44 -4.06
CA SER A 270 -20.38 20.80 -4.27
C SER A 270 -19.95 21.02 -5.71
N SER A 271 -20.26 22.21 -6.21
CA SER A 271 -19.83 22.67 -7.52
C SER A 271 -18.38 23.13 -7.48
N ILE A 272 -17.57 22.64 -8.41
CA ILE A 272 -16.20 23.11 -8.64
C ILE A 272 -16.14 24.63 -8.85
N ALA A 273 -17.17 25.21 -9.47
CA ALA A 273 -17.22 26.66 -9.72
C ALA A 273 -17.34 27.46 -8.41
N ASP A 274 -18.08 26.94 -7.43
CA ASP A 274 -18.22 27.56 -6.11
C ASP A 274 -16.93 27.41 -5.32
N LEU A 275 -16.28 26.24 -5.40
CA LEU A 275 -15.01 25.99 -4.71
C LEU A 275 -13.86 26.83 -5.27
N PHE A 276 -13.83 27.06 -6.58
CA PHE A 276 -12.83 27.90 -7.23
C PHE A 276 -13.13 29.40 -7.11
N GLY A 277 -14.39 29.78 -6.89
CA GLY A 277 -14.81 31.17 -6.74
C GLY A 277 -14.34 32.05 -7.90
N LYS A 278 -13.48 33.04 -7.60
CA LYS A 278 -12.90 33.96 -8.60
C LYS A 278 -12.04 33.25 -9.67
N HIS A 279 -11.58 32.03 -9.40
CA HIS A 279 -10.73 31.23 -10.29
C HIS A 279 -11.52 30.31 -11.25
N ARG A 280 -12.85 30.38 -11.28
CA ARG A 280 -13.68 29.54 -12.17
C ARG A 280 -13.38 29.68 -13.68
N GLY A 281 -12.71 30.76 -14.10
CA GLY A 281 -12.29 30.96 -15.49
C GLY A 281 -11.29 29.94 -16.02
N HIS A 282 -10.66 29.18 -15.14
CA HIS A 282 -9.74 28.08 -15.45
C HIS A 282 -10.45 26.74 -15.72
N LEU A 283 -11.79 26.71 -15.70
CA LEU A 283 -12.59 25.49 -15.85
C LEU A 283 -13.15 25.39 -17.26
N LYS A 284 -13.17 24.18 -17.83
CA LYS A 284 -13.74 23.89 -19.15
C LYS A 284 -15.08 23.18 -18.97
N GLU A 285 -16.11 23.72 -19.63
CA GLU A 285 -17.43 23.12 -19.65
C GLU A 285 -17.42 21.76 -20.37
N GLY A 286 -18.26 20.83 -19.91
CA GLY A 286 -18.45 19.54 -20.58
C GLY A 286 -17.29 18.54 -20.39
N LYS A 287 -16.34 18.82 -19.48
CA LYS A 287 -15.21 17.94 -19.19
C LYS A 287 -15.21 17.49 -17.74
N ILE A 288 -14.86 16.23 -17.52
CA ILE A 288 -14.48 15.76 -16.19
C ILE A 288 -13.23 16.52 -15.77
N THR A 289 -13.23 17.05 -14.56
CA THR A 289 -12.12 17.86 -14.07
C THR A 289 -11.41 17.16 -12.92
N LEU A 290 -10.12 16.90 -13.09
CA LEU A 290 -9.21 16.48 -12.03
C LEU A 290 -8.47 17.70 -11.49
N VAL A 291 -8.67 18.01 -10.21
CA VAL A 291 -7.96 19.06 -9.50
C VAL A 291 -6.81 18.43 -8.70
N GLU A 292 -5.57 18.77 -9.06
CA GLU A 292 -4.35 18.33 -8.36
C GLU A 292 -3.80 19.48 -7.52
N PHE A 293 -3.84 19.35 -6.20
CA PHE A 293 -3.12 20.22 -5.29
C PHE A 293 -1.69 19.73 -5.12
N TRP A 294 -0.71 20.60 -5.41
CA TRP A 294 0.71 20.27 -5.41
C TRP A 294 1.59 21.40 -4.84
N GLY A 295 2.89 21.12 -4.68
CA GLY A 295 3.86 22.13 -4.26
C GLY A 295 5.27 21.77 -4.71
N THR A 296 6.11 22.77 -4.99
CA THR A 296 7.53 22.57 -5.38
C THR A 296 8.35 21.85 -4.31
N TRP A 297 7.98 22.03 -3.04
CA TRP A 297 8.59 21.36 -1.88
C TRP A 297 8.02 19.96 -1.60
N CYS A 298 7.00 19.53 -2.34
CA CYS A 298 6.30 18.27 -2.10
C CYS A 298 6.89 17.15 -2.96
N GLY A 299 7.87 16.42 -2.43
CA GLY A 299 8.49 15.27 -3.10
C GLY A 299 7.48 14.25 -3.67
N PRO A 300 6.47 13.80 -2.89
CA PRO A 300 5.44 12.90 -3.40
C PRO A 300 4.60 13.47 -4.56
N CYS A 301 4.33 14.78 -4.57
CA CYS A 301 3.62 15.44 -5.66
C CYS A 301 4.42 15.34 -6.97
N LEU A 302 5.72 15.61 -6.90
CA LEU A 302 6.61 15.55 -8.07
C LEU A 302 6.76 14.12 -8.59
N ALA A 303 6.77 13.13 -7.68
CA ALA A 303 6.77 11.72 -8.07
C ALA A 303 5.47 11.29 -8.76
N TYR A 304 4.33 11.88 -8.37
CA TYR A 304 3.01 11.52 -8.91
C TYR A 304 2.69 12.18 -10.25
N GLU A 305 3.38 13.27 -10.58
CA GLU A 305 3.15 14.05 -11.81
C GLU A 305 3.17 13.22 -13.09
N ASN A 306 4.07 12.22 -13.20
CA ASN A 306 4.15 11.35 -14.38
C ASN A 306 2.85 10.59 -14.63
N GLU A 307 2.16 10.18 -13.57
CA GLU A 307 0.89 9.49 -13.68
C GLU A 307 -0.23 10.44 -14.11
N ILE A 308 -0.28 11.65 -13.54
CA ILE A 308 -1.23 12.69 -13.97
C ILE A 308 -1.02 13.06 -15.44
N ARG A 309 0.25 13.16 -15.89
CA ARG A 309 0.59 13.32 -17.32
C ARG A 309 0.05 12.19 -18.16
N ARG A 310 0.23 10.94 -17.74
CA ARG A 310 -0.28 9.78 -18.48
C ARG A 310 -1.80 9.85 -18.64
N LEU A 311 -2.53 10.16 -17.56
CA LEU A 311 -3.99 10.27 -17.57
C LEU A 311 -4.47 11.43 -18.45
N HIS A 312 -3.86 12.61 -18.32
CA HIS A 312 -4.17 13.79 -19.13
C HIS A 312 -4.07 13.51 -20.64
N HIS A 313 -3.03 12.79 -21.08
CA HIS A 313 -2.87 12.47 -22.50
C HIS A 313 -3.76 11.32 -22.97
N LYS A 314 -4.14 10.40 -22.07
CA LYS A 314 -4.96 9.24 -22.41
C LYS A 314 -6.43 9.61 -22.65
N TYR A 315 -6.97 10.56 -21.89
CA TYR A 315 -8.40 10.85 -21.85
C TYR A 315 -8.71 12.26 -22.38
N GLU A 316 -9.20 12.38 -23.61
CA GLU A 316 -9.54 13.68 -24.22
C GLU A 316 -10.67 14.43 -23.48
N GLY A 317 -11.60 13.70 -22.86
CA GLY A 317 -12.69 14.24 -22.03
C GLY A 317 -12.26 14.67 -20.61
N LEU A 318 -10.99 14.48 -20.25
CA LEU A 318 -10.43 14.89 -18.97
C LEU A 318 -9.77 16.27 -19.09
N GLN A 319 -10.10 17.17 -18.17
CA GLN A 319 -9.32 18.35 -17.85
C GLN A 319 -8.52 18.07 -16.57
N VAL A 320 -7.25 18.44 -16.56
CA VAL A 320 -6.47 18.55 -15.32
C VAL A 320 -6.30 20.03 -14.98
N VAL A 321 -6.43 20.37 -13.70
CA VAL A 321 -6.09 21.69 -13.16
C VAL A 321 -5.19 21.51 -11.95
N GLY A 322 -3.98 22.03 -12.03
CA GLY A 322 -3.04 22.05 -10.93
C GLY A 322 -3.28 23.27 -10.05
N VAL A 323 -3.32 23.11 -8.74
CA VAL A 323 -3.37 24.19 -7.75
C VAL A 323 -2.11 24.10 -6.89
N HIS A 324 -1.17 24.99 -7.16
CA HIS A 324 0.05 25.09 -6.37
C HIS A 324 -0.27 25.72 -5.00
N SER A 325 0.27 25.13 -3.93
CA SER A 325 0.15 25.59 -2.55
C SER A 325 0.57 27.05 -2.35
N GLU A 326 -0.04 27.73 -1.37
CA GLU A 326 0.43 29.02 -0.86
C GLU A 326 1.89 28.96 -0.40
N LYS A 327 2.34 27.80 0.10
CA LYS A 327 3.71 27.59 0.55
C LYS A 327 4.60 27.40 -0.67
N GLY A 328 5.65 28.21 -0.78
CA GLY A 328 6.62 28.13 -1.88
C GLY A 328 6.07 28.65 -3.22
N HIS A 329 4.99 29.45 -3.20
CA HIS A 329 4.38 30.05 -4.38
C HIS A 329 5.37 30.94 -5.14
N GLU A 330 6.30 31.58 -4.42
CA GLU A 330 7.38 32.41 -4.95
C GLU A 330 8.32 31.65 -5.90
N HIS A 331 8.34 30.32 -5.83
CA HIS A 331 9.15 29.45 -6.68
C HIS A 331 8.33 28.68 -7.73
N ALA A 332 7.00 28.79 -7.69
CA ALA A 332 6.11 27.99 -8.54
C ALA A 332 6.28 28.32 -10.02
N GLU A 333 6.35 29.61 -10.39
CA GLU A 333 6.51 30.02 -11.78
C GLU A 333 7.85 29.57 -12.38
N ASP A 334 8.95 29.73 -11.65
CA ASP A 334 10.27 29.33 -12.12
C ASP A 334 10.39 27.81 -12.23
N TYR A 335 9.74 27.07 -11.31
CA TYR A 335 9.60 25.63 -11.42
C TYR A 335 8.84 25.25 -12.70
N LEU A 336 7.70 25.88 -12.98
CA LEU A 336 6.88 25.60 -14.17
C LEU A 336 7.57 25.96 -15.49
N LYS A 337 8.42 27.00 -15.51
CA LYS A 337 9.29 27.30 -16.68
C LYS A 337 10.27 26.17 -16.96
N SER A 338 10.82 25.58 -15.90
CA SER A 338 11.83 24.51 -16.00
C SER A 338 11.21 23.12 -16.19
N ASN A 339 10.02 22.90 -15.64
CA ASN A 339 9.28 21.65 -15.62
C ASN A 339 7.82 21.91 -16.04
N PRO A 340 7.58 22.17 -17.35
CA PRO A 340 6.27 22.59 -17.82
C PRO A 340 5.24 21.48 -17.69
N LYS A 341 4.24 21.69 -16.83
CA LYS A 341 3.04 20.85 -16.76
C LYS A 341 2.11 21.21 -17.93
N PRO A 342 1.56 20.22 -18.68
CA PRO A 342 0.81 20.45 -19.92
C PRO A 342 -0.64 20.87 -19.69
N TRP A 343 -1.01 21.14 -18.44
CA TRP A 343 -2.32 21.58 -18.02
C TRP A 343 -2.26 22.92 -17.31
N GLU A 344 -3.42 23.48 -17.04
CA GLU A 344 -3.56 24.77 -16.38
C GLU A 344 -3.10 24.69 -14.93
N ASN A 345 -2.25 25.62 -14.50
CA ASN A 345 -1.73 25.68 -13.15
C ASN A 345 -2.07 27.03 -12.53
N ILE A 346 -2.76 26.98 -11.40
CA ILE A 346 -3.13 28.14 -10.57
C ILE A 346 -2.17 28.18 -9.39
N ILE A 347 -1.64 29.36 -9.09
CA ILE A 347 -0.84 29.59 -7.89
C ILE A 347 -1.78 30.15 -6.82
N ASP A 348 -2.11 29.34 -5.81
CA ASP A 348 -3.03 29.73 -4.73
C ASP A 348 -2.27 30.48 -3.64
N GLU A 349 -1.81 31.70 -3.94
CA GLU A 349 -0.95 32.51 -3.06
C GLU A 349 -1.52 32.72 -1.65
N SER A 350 -2.85 32.80 -1.51
CA SER A 350 -3.55 33.03 -0.24
C SER A 350 -4.15 31.77 0.40
N GLY A 351 -3.94 30.60 -0.21
CA GLY A 351 -4.52 29.33 0.22
C GLY A 351 -6.05 29.32 0.20
N GLU A 352 -6.69 30.18 -0.59
CA GLU A 352 -8.14 30.35 -0.60
C GLU A 352 -8.82 29.13 -1.23
N ILE A 353 -8.25 28.63 -2.33
CA ILE A 353 -8.74 27.44 -3.04
C ILE A 353 -8.46 26.19 -2.20
N ALA A 354 -7.25 26.04 -1.64
CA ALA A 354 -6.93 24.91 -0.77
C ALA A 354 -7.88 24.83 0.43
N ARG A 355 -8.22 25.97 1.05
CA ARG A 355 -9.17 26.03 2.16
C ARG A 355 -10.60 25.71 1.76
N SER A 356 -11.08 26.17 0.60
CA SER A 356 -12.44 25.83 0.14
C SER A 356 -12.62 24.33 -0.10
N PHE A 357 -11.54 23.65 -0.51
CA PHE A 357 -11.47 22.19 -0.67
C PHE A 357 -11.16 21.42 0.62
N GLY A 358 -10.89 22.09 1.74
CA GLY A 358 -10.47 21.45 2.99
C GLY A 358 -9.10 20.74 2.88
N VAL A 359 -8.21 21.19 2.00
CA VAL A 359 -6.89 20.58 1.78
C VAL A 359 -5.97 20.85 2.96
N MET A 360 -5.55 19.77 3.62
CA MET A 360 -4.61 19.80 4.75
C MET A 360 -3.28 19.09 4.45
N ARG A 361 -3.19 18.36 3.33
CA ARG A 361 -2.03 17.54 2.93
C ARG A 361 -1.84 17.55 1.42
N TYR A 362 -0.61 17.35 0.97
CA TYR A 362 -0.21 17.34 -0.43
C TYR A 362 0.51 16.01 -0.77
N PRO A 363 0.32 15.43 -1.98
CA PRO A 363 -0.66 15.84 -2.98
C PRO A 363 -2.08 15.60 -2.51
N SER A 364 -3.01 16.38 -3.06
CA SER A 364 -4.45 16.25 -2.82
C SER A 364 -5.17 16.22 -4.15
N ILE A 365 -6.01 15.22 -4.41
CA ILE A 365 -6.68 15.06 -5.71
C ILE A 365 -8.19 15.12 -5.52
N PHE A 366 -8.90 15.77 -6.45
CA PHE A 366 -10.35 15.77 -6.51
C PHE A 366 -10.81 15.55 -7.95
N LEU A 367 -11.92 14.84 -8.13
CA LEU A 367 -12.49 14.51 -9.43
C LEU A 367 -13.94 14.98 -9.48
N PHE A 368 -14.24 15.76 -10.51
CA PHE A 368 -15.54 16.34 -10.79
C PHE A 368 -16.07 15.81 -12.11
N ASP A 369 -17.37 15.59 -12.22
CA ASP A 369 -18.00 15.27 -13.51
C ASP A 369 -18.06 16.49 -14.44
N GLU A 370 -18.59 16.29 -15.65
CA GLU A 370 -18.78 17.32 -16.68
C GLU A 370 -19.73 18.45 -16.29
N THR A 371 -20.60 18.21 -15.30
CA THR A 371 -21.48 19.23 -14.74
C THR A 371 -20.78 20.07 -13.66
N GLY A 372 -19.55 19.69 -13.31
CA GLY A 372 -18.76 20.34 -12.29
C GLY A 372 -19.10 19.90 -10.88
N VAL A 373 -19.82 18.79 -10.70
CA VAL A 373 -20.18 18.27 -9.37
C VAL A 373 -19.06 17.37 -8.86
N LEU A 374 -18.69 17.52 -7.59
CA LEU A 374 -17.67 16.68 -6.96
C LEU A 374 -18.15 15.22 -6.89
N ARG A 375 -17.42 14.31 -7.56
CA ARG A 375 -17.73 12.88 -7.59
C ARG A 375 -16.76 12.04 -6.78
N VAL A 376 -15.49 12.43 -6.71
CA VAL A 376 -14.49 11.72 -5.90
C VAL A 376 -13.56 12.72 -5.24
N ALA A 377 -13.40 12.59 -3.92
CA ALA A 377 -12.38 13.32 -3.18
C ALA A 377 -11.26 12.36 -2.78
N GLN A 378 -10.02 12.83 -2.92
CA GLN A 378 -8.79 12.15 -2.52
C GLN A 378 -8.69 10.70 -3.00
N PRO A 379 -8.97 10.40 -4.28
CA PRO A 379 -8.82 9.04 -4.77
C PRO A 379 -7.38 8.57 -4.57
N HIS A 380 -7.23 7.33 -4.12
CA HIS A 380 -5.92 6.70 -4.15
C HIS A 380 -5.45 6.62 -5.60
N ARG A 381 -4.15 6.81 -5.83
CA ARG A 381 -3.59 6.85 -7.20
C ARG A 381 -4.00 5.70 -8.11
N LEU A 382 -4.18 4.51 -7.53
CA LEU A 382 -4.51 3.29 -8.26
C LEU A 382 -5.98 3.18 -8.68
N VAL A 383 -6.90 3.93 -8.05
CA VAL A 383 -8.33 3.95 -8.43
C VAL A 383 -8.71 5.18 -9.24
N LEU A 384 -7.80 6.16 -9.34
CA LEU A 384 -8.05 7.40 -10.04
C LEU A 384 -8.43 7.17 -11.51
N GLU A 385 -7.71 6.30 -12.22
CA GLU A 385 -7.98 6.02 -13.63
C GLU A 385 -9.33 5.33 -13.85
N ASP A 386 -9.69 4.40 -12.96
CA ASP A 386 -10.98 3.71 -13.01
C ASP A 386 -12.13 4.69 -12.74
N ALA A 387 -11.97 5.59 -11.76
CA ALA A 387 -12.92 6.66 -11.50
C ALA A 387 -13.11 7.59 -12.71
N ILE A 388 -12.00 8.02 -13.34
CA ILE A 388 -12.05 8.83 -14.58
C ILE A 388 -12.78 8.08 -15.68
N SER A 389 -12.44 6.81 -15.90
CA SER A 389 -13.03 5.98 -16.96
C SER A 389 -14.53 5.79 -16.76
N LYS A 390 -14.99 5.59 -15.52
CA LYS A 390 -16.41 5.45 -15.19
C LYS A 390 -17.19 6.74 -15.45
N LEU A 391 -16.67 7.88 -14.99
CA LEU A 391 -17.33 9.17 -15.25
C LEU A 391 -17.40 9.47 -16.76
N LEU A 392 -16.37 9.11 -17.54
CA LEU A 392 -16.41 9.29 -19.00
C LEU A 392 -17.46 8.43 -19.69
N VAL A 393 -17.79 7.26 -19.12
CA VAL A 393 -18.87 6.41 -19.64
C VAL A 393 -20.25 6.98 -19.28
N GLU A 394 -20.40 7.61 -18.11
CA GLU A 394 -21.67 8.25 -17.69
C GLU A 394 -22.09 9.42 -18.61
N GLN A 395 -21.14 10.01 -19.34
CA GLN A 395 -21.40 11.09 -20.33
C GLN A 395 -22.09 10.61 -21.61
N GLN A 396 -22.09 9.30 -21.88
CA GLN A 396 -22.62 8.68 -23.11
C GLN A 396 -24.00 8.08 -22.85
#